data_AF-A0A0F5YMX8-F1
#
_entry.id   AF-A0A0F5YMX8-F1
#
_cell.length_a   1.000
_cell.length_b   1.000
_cell.length_c   1.000
_cell.angle_alpha   90.00
_cell.angle_beta   90.00
_cell.angle_gamma   90.00
#
_symmetry.space_group_name_H-M   'P 1'
#
loop_
_entity.id
_entity.type
_entity.pdbx_description
1 polymer ?
#
loop_
_entity_poly.entity_id
_entity_poly.type
_entity_poly.pdbx_seq_one_letter_code
_entity_poly.pdbx_strand_id
1 'polypeptide(L)'
;MPLKKQSSYSRSSESGYSLIEGLIAILIVSFLASAIAPMIAWTVGTRAQAKRIELAAQAGRSYLDFLKANPTVANFPGNTSLDAPEANQLNADCTSEDGYCNNNNQLFCVNFDENPGCQTDSLADMVVQPIILNGDATNGYALGLRVYRAYSFSSGVGALSTDRQTTSITTALGNVQAPLTTMTTEVLPDGAGFEALQQRLQ
;
A
#
# COMPACT_ATOMS: atom_id res chain seq x y z
N MET A 1 76.10 -34.62 -13.14
CA MET A 1 74.64 -34.53 -12.92
C MET A 1 74.08 -33.42 -13.83
N PRO A 2 73.01 -33.69 -14.59
CA PRO A 2 72.77 -33.04 -15.88
C PRO A 2 71.89 -31.78 -15.81
N LEU A 3 72.13 -30.89 -16.78
CA LEU A 3 71.41 -29.63 -17.03
C LEU A 3 69.93 -29.89 -17.38
N LYS A 4 69.03 -29.26 -16.64
CA LYS A 4 67.58 -29.35 -16.82
C LYS A 4 67.17 -28.51 -18.05
N LYS A 5 66.83 -29.18 -19.14
CA LYS A 5 66.33 -28.63 -20.40
C LYS A 5 64.99 -27.89 -20.14
N GLN A 6 64.95 -26.58 -20.34
CA GLN A 6 63.70 -25.82 -20.33
C GLN A 6 62.82 -26.29 -21.49
N SER A 7 61.60 -26.72 -21.19
CA SER A 7 60.65 -27.19 -22.19
C SER A 7 60.21 -26.02 -23.06
N SER A 8 60.51 -26.09 -24.36
CA SER A 8 59.93 -25.22 -25.37
C SER A 8 58.40 -25.31 -25.28
N TYR A 9 57.77 -24.16 -25.05
CA TYR A 9 56.33 -24.01 -25.17
C TYR A 9 55.97 -24.23 -26.64
N SER A 10 55.35 -25.36 -26.96
CA SER A 10 54.82 -25.61 -28.30
C SER A 10 53.77 -24.54 -28.59
N ARG A 11 54.04 -23.68 -29.57
CA ARG A 11 53.09 -22.69 -30.07
C ARG A 11 52.07 -23.44 -30.91
N SER A 12 51.01 -23.93 -30.27
CA SER A 12 49.82 -24.42 -30.96
C SER A 12 49.18 -23.23 -31.66
N SER A 13 49.23 -23.22 -32.99
CA SER A 13 48.35 -22.37 -33.81
C SER A 13 46.96 -22.99 -33.80
N GLU A 14 46.33 -23.06 -32.64
CA GLU A 14 44.90 -23.31 -32.53
C GLU A 14 44.18 -21.97 -32.74
N SER A 15 43.60 -21.83 -33.92
CA SER A 15 42.58 -20.84 -34.26
C SER A 15 41.29 -21.12 -33.48
N GLY A 16 41.36 -21.05 -32.15
CA GLY A 16 40.24 -21.29 -31.25
C GLY A 16 40.41 -20.41 -30.01
N TYR A 17 39.49 -19.45 -29.85
CA TYR A 17 39.28 -18.55 -28.71
C TYR A 17 40.51 -18.27 -27.82
N SER A 18 41.13 -17.10 -28.01
CA SER A 18 42.19 -16.64 -27.12
C SER A 18 41.64 -16.40 -25.71
N LEU A 19 42.39 -16.82 -24.67
CA LEU A 19 42.09 -16.50 -23.26
C LEU A 19 41.82 -15.00 -23.03
N ILE A 20 42.48 -14.13 -23.80
CA ILE A 20 42.30 -12.67 -23.74
C ILE A 20 40.94 -12.25 -24.33
N GLU A 21 40.51 -12.90 -25.41
CA GLU A 21 39.21 -12.63 -26.05
C GLU A 21 38.05 -13.04 -25.13
N GLY A 22 38.18 -14.18 -24.45
CA GLY A 22 37.24 -14.59 -23.40
C GLY A 22 37.19 -13.62 -22.22
N LEU A 23 38.33 -13.06 -21.82
CA LEU A 23 38.40 -12.08 -20.72
C LEU A 23 37.71 -10.76 -21.11
N ILE A 24 37.96 -10.26 -22.32
CA ILE A 24 37.30 -9.06 -22.85
C ILE A 24 35.79 -9.28 -23.00
N ALA A 25 35.37 -10.45 -23.49
CA ALA A 25 33.96 -10.79 -23.63
C ALA A 25 33.23 -10.77 -22.27
N ILE A 26 33.79 -11.40 -21.23
CA ILE A 26 33.22 -11.39 -19.88
C ILE A 26 33.16 -9.96 -19.32
N LEU A 27 34.21 -9.15 -19.53
CA LEU A 27 34.20 -7.73 -19.12
C LEU A 27 33.04 -6.97 -19.77
N ILE A 28 32.89 -7.07 -21.09
CA ILE A 28 31.81 -6.37 -21.83
C ILE A 28 30.43 -6.84 -21.32
N VAL A 29 30.24 -8.15 -21.16
CA VAL A 29 28.97 -8.70 -20.64
C VAL A 29 28.70 -8.19 -19.22
N SER A 30 29.71 -8.12 -18.36
CA SER A 30 29.54 -7.63 -16.99
C SER A 30 29.18 -6.14 -16.93
N PHE A 31 29.77 -5.30 -17.78
CA PHE A 31 29.37 -3.89 -17.91
C PHE A 31 27.94 -3.74 -18.44
N LEU A 32 27.57 -4.52 -19.47
CA LEU A 32 26.20 -4.52 -20.00
C LEU A 32 25.18 -4.92 -18.92
N ALA A 33 25.49 -5.99 -18.18
CA ALA A 33 24.63 -6.49 -17.11
C ALA A 33 24.51 -5.46 -15.96
N SER A 34 25.62 -4.82 -15.57
CA SER A 34 25.63 -3.79 -14.53
C SER A 34 24.84 -2.54 -14.94
N ALA A 35 24.78 -2.22 -16.24
CA ALA A 35 24.01 -1.07 -16.74
C ALA A 35 22.49 -1.33 -16.72
N ILE A 36 22.06 -2.58 -16.95
CA ILE A 36 20.63 -2.94 -17.07
C ILE A 36 20.02 -3.33 -15.72
N ALA A 37 20.81 -3.93 -14.81
CA ALA A 37 20.32 -4.41 -13.52
C ALA A 37 19.57 -3.36 -12.66
N PRO A 38 20.02 -2.10 -12.56
CA PRO A 38 19.29 -1.07 -11.81
C PRO A 38 17.88 -0.84 -12.36
N MET A 39 17.71 -0.80 -13.69
CA MET A 39 16.40 -0.58 -14.31
C MET A 39 15.38 -1.68 -13.99
N ILE A 40 15.84 -2.93 -13.96
CA ILE A 40 14.99 -4.07 -13.62
C ILE A 40 14.55 -3.99 -12.14
N ALA A 41 15.48 -3.70 -11.24
CA ALA A 41 15.19 -3.56 -9.81
C ALA A 41 14.17 -2.44 -9.54
N TRP A 42 14.32 -1.30 -10.23
CA TRP A 42 13.37 -0.20 -10.15
C TRP A 42 11.97 -0.59 -10.64
N THR A 43 11.88 -1.37 -11.72
CA THR A 43 10.60 -1.81 -12.29
C THR A 43 9.84 -2.77 -11.37
N VAL A 44 10.54 -3.65 -10.65
CA VAL A 44 9.89 -4.53 -9.66
C VAL A 44 9.43 -3.74 -8.44
N GLY A 45 10.24 -2.78 -7.99
CA GLY A 45 9.89 -1.90 -6.87
C GLY A 45 8.62 -1.08 -7.10
N THR A 46 8.45 -0.50 -8.30
CA THR A 46 7.25 0.28 -8.63
C THR A 46 5.99 -0.58 -8.68
N ARG A 47 6.07 -1.82 -9.17
CA ARG A 47 4.93 -2.76 -9.18
C ARG A 47 4.48 -3.16 -7.76
N ALA A 48 5.44 -3.42 -6.87
CA ALA A 48 5.13 -3.74 -5.48
C ALA A 48 4.43 -2.57 -4.76
N GLN A 49 4.86 -1.33 -5.04
CA GLN A 49 4.21 -0.14 -4.51
C GLN A 49 2.81 0.07 -5.11
N ALA A 50 2.65 -0.11 -6.41
CA ALA A 50 1.36 0.01 -7.09
C ALA A 50 0.31 -0.96 -6.51
N LYS A 51 0.69 -2.22 -6.28
CA LYS A 51 -0.20 -3.21 -5.66
C LYS A 51 -0.70 -2.78 -4.28
N ARG A 52 0.15 -2.17 -3.45
CA ARG A 52 -0.26 -1.69 -2.12
C ARG A 52 -1.27 -0.56 -2.19
N ILE A 53 -1.09 0.36 -3.12
CA ILE A 53 -2.03 1.47 -3.35
C ILE A 53 -3.35 0.93 -3.92
N GLU A 54 -3.28 -0.09 -4.79
CA GLU A 54 -4.46 -0.76 -5.34
C GLU A 54 -5.29 -1.44 -4.25
N LEU A 55 -4.67 -2.21 -3.36
CA LEU A 55 -5.35 -2.82 -2.21
C LEU A 55 -6.01 -1.76 -1.31
N ALA A 56 -5.30 -0.67 -1.03
CA ALA A 56 -5.87 0.43 -0.24
C ALA A 56 -7.05 1.10 -0.93
N ALA A 57 -6.98 1.29 -2.26
CA ALA A 57 -8.09 1.84 -3.03
C ALA A 57 -9.28 0.88 -3.08
N GLN A 58 -9.02 -0.43 -3.19
CA GLN A 58 -10.04 -1.47 -3.11
C GLN A 58 -10.72 -1.46 -1.74
N ALA A 59 -9.97 -1.33 -0.64
CA ALA A 59 -10.51 -1.24 0.72
C ALA A 59 -11.44 -0.03 0.91
N GLY A 60 -11.01 1.14 0.42
CA GLY A 60 -11.84 2.35 0.49
C GLY A 60 -13.14 2.21 -0.31
N ARG A 61 -13.09 1.54 -1.46
CA ARG A 61 -14.27 1.27 -2.30
C ARG A 61 -15.20 0.24 -1.66
N SER A 62 -14.68 -0.85 -1.12
CA SER A 62 -15.51 -1.87 -0.47
C SER A 62 -16.25 -1.30 0.74
N TYR A 63 -15.61 -0.41 1.50
CA TYR A 63 -16.28 0.31 2.58
C TYR A 63 -17.39 1.25 2.06
N LEU A 64 -17.13 1.97 0.96
CA LEU A 64 -18.16 2.81 0.34
C LEU A 64 -19.35 1.97 -0.17
N ASP A 65 -19.08 0.82 -0.76
CA ASP A 65 -20.11 -0.10 -1.25
C ASP A 65 -20.92 -0.67 -0.09
N PHE A 66 -20.29 -0.97 1.05
CA PHE A 66 -20.98 -1.36 2.29
C PHE A 66 -21.93 -0.26 2.77
N LEU A 67 -21.49 1.00 2.82
CA LEU A 67 -22.33 2.14 3.21
C LEU A 67 -23.50 2.36 2.24
N LYS A 68 -23.25 2.23 0.94
CA LYS A 68 -24.27 2.40 -0.11
C LYS A 68 -25.28 1.26 -0.13
N ALA A 69 -24.86 0.04 0.19
CA ALA A 69 -25.75 -1.12 0.25
C ALA A 69 -26.71 -1.03 1.45
N ASN A 70 -26.29 -0.40 2.55
CA ASN A 70 -27.09 -0.25 3.76
C ASN A 70 -26.98 1.18 4.32
N PRO A 71 -27.60 2.20 3.68
CA PRO A 71 -27.55 3.60 4.08
C PRO A 71 -28.45 3.85 5.30
N THR A 72 -28.14 3.20 6.42
CA THR A 72 -28.89 3.29 7.67
C THR A 72 -28.12 4.11 8.70
N VAL A 73 -28.84 4.69 9.66
CA VAL A 73 -28.24 5.47 10.76
C VAL A 73 -27.30 4.60 11.62
N ALA A 74 -27.50 3.28 11.67
CA ALA A 74 -26.65 2.35 12.41
C ALA A 74 -25.24 2.22 11.80
N ASN A 75 -25.12 2.32 10.48
CA ASN A 75 -23.86 2.25 9.74
C ASN A 75 -23.26 3.64 9.48
N PHE A 76 -23.86 4.69 10.03
CA PHE A 76 -23.33 6.02 9.89
C PHE A 76 -21.95 6.09 10.56
N PRO A 77 -20.93 6.63 9.88
CA PRO A 77 -19.62 6.81 10.50
C PRO A 77 -19.74 7.73 11.71
N GLY A 78 -19.06 7.45 12.83
CA GLY A 78 -19.11 8.34 13.99
C GLY A 78 -17.97 9.35 14.05
N ASN A 79 -17.07 9.37 13.07
CA ASN A 79 -15.89 10.22 13.08
C ASN A 79 -16.13 11.54 12.35
N THR A 80 -16.07 12.65 13.09
CA THR A 80 -16.07 14.02 12.56
C THR A 80 -14.70 14.70 12.71
N SER A 81 -13.72 14.04 13.35
CA SER A 81 -12.38 14.59 13.51
C SER A 81 -11.55 14.40 12.24
N LEU A 82 -10.84 15.47 11.88
CA LEU A 82 -9.85 15.46 10.81
C LEU A 82 -8.48 14.95 11.27
N ASP A 83 -8.32 14.68 12.56
CA ASP A 83 -7.07 14.18 13.14
C ASP A 83 -6.78 12.74 12.69
N ALA A 84 -5.51 12.36 12.76
CA ALA A 84 -5.11 10.98 12.56
C ALA A 84 -5.60 10.11 13.73
N PRO A 85 -5.99 8.85 13.48
CA PRO A 85 -6.34 7.95 14.56
C PRO A 85 -5.09 7.62 15.39
N GLU A 86 -5.25 7.24 16.65
CA GLU A 86 -4.10 6.84 17.46
C GLU A 86 -3.63 5.43 17.05
N ALA A 87 -2.32 5.18 17.13
CA ALA A 87 -1.73 3.92 16.68
C ALA A 87 -2.28 2.69 17.44
N ASN A 88 -2.77 2.83 18.67
CA ASN A 88 -3.25 1.70 19.47
C ASN A 88 -4.78 1.55 19.47
N GLN A 89 -5.49 2.15 18.50
CA GLN A 89 -6.97 2.13 18.47
C GLN A 89 -7.58 0.88 17.82
N LEU A 90 -6.74 -0.04 17.33
CA LEU A 90 -7.20 -1.35 16.85
C LEU A 90 -7.53 -2.25 18.04
N ASN A 91 -8.81 -2.33 18.41
CA ASN A 91 -9.26 -3.23 19.47
C ASN A 91 -9.20 -4.68 18.99
N ALA A 92 -8.29 -5.49 19.54
CA ALA A 92 -8.21 -6.95 19.32
C ALA A 92 -8.33 -7.37 17.83
N ASP A 93 -7.52 -6.75 16.96
CA ASP A 93 -7.49 -7.02 15.51
C ASP A 93 -8.84 -6.81 14.79
N CYS A 94 -9.79 -6.04 15.35
CA CYS A 94 -11.05 -5.69 14.70
C CYS A 94 -11.90 -6.87 14.19
N THR A 95 -12.03 -7.94 14.95
CA THR A 95 -12.80 -9.14 14.53
C THR A 95 -14.31 -8.99 14.74
N SER A 96 -14.86 -7.78 14.72
CA SER A 96 -16.29 -7.54 14.92
C SER A 96 -17.10 -7.98 13.69
N GLU A 97 -18.33 -8.46 13.91
CA GLU A 97 -19.22 -8.87 12.82
C GLU A 97 -19.62 -7.69 11.91
N ASP A 98 -19.71 -6.48 12.48
CA ASP A 98 -20.06 -5.26 11.74
C ASP A 98 -18.86 -4.65 10.97
N GLY A 99 -17.67 -5.24 11.10
CA GLY A 99 -16.42 -4.77 10.45
C GLY A 99 -15.79 -3.53 11.08
N TYR A 100 -16.43 -2.88 12.06
CA TYR A 100 -15.88 -1.72 12.76
C TYR A 100 -14.94 -2.13 13.90
N CYS A 101 -13.76 -1.52 13.93
CA CYS A 101 -12.73 -1.74 14.95
C CYS A 101 -13.09 -1.15 16.32
N ASN A 102 -14.04 -0.22 16.37
CA ASN A 102 -14.43 0.47 17.59
C ASN A 102 -15.92 0.76 17.64
N ASN A 103 -16.44 0.99 18.86
CA ASN A 103 -17.86 1.20 19.12
C ASN A 103 -18.40 2.54 18.58
N ASN A 104 -17.52 3.40 18.07
CA ASN A 104 -17.86 4.73 17.55
C ASN A 104 -17.84 4.78 16.02
N ASN A 105 -17.73 3.63 15.32
CA ASN A 105 -17.69 3.54 13.86
C ASN A 105 -16.64 4.48 13.22
N GLN A 106 -15.49 4.68 13.87
CA GLN A 106 -14.44 5.61 13.39
C GLN A 106 -13.35 4.90 12.58
N LEU A 107 -13.25 3.58 12.73
CA LEU A 107 -12.27 2.74 12.04
C LEU A 107 -12.98 1.48 11.57
N PHE A 108 -12.82 1.16 10.29
CA PHE A 108 -13.40 -0.01 9.64
C PHE A 108 -12.30 -0.90 9.10
N CYS A 109 -12.39 -2.19 9.35
CA CYS A 109 -11.41 -3.17 8.93
C CYS A 109 -11.77 -3.79 7.58
N VAL A 110 -10.78 -3.87 6.69
CA VAL A 110 -10.86 -4.67 5.47
C VAL A 110 -9.74 -5.70 5.49
N ASN A 111 -10.14 -6.95 5.77
CA ASN A 111 -9.25 -8.11 5.72
C ASN A 111 -8.98 -8.52 4.26
N PHE A 112 -7.71 -8.72 3.91
CA PHE A 112 -7.30 -9.25 2.61
C PHE A 112 -6.52 -10.56 2.70
N ASP A 113 -6.43 -11.15 3.88
CA ASP A 113 -5.81 -12.44 4.13
C ASP A 113 -6.80 -13.47 4.71
N GLU A 114 -6.26 -14.65 5.05
CA GLU A 114 -7.04 -15.80 5.52
C GLU A 114 -7.40 -15.71 7.00
N ASN A 115 -6.74 -14.83 7.76
CA ASN A 115 -6.97 -14.67 9.19
C ASN A 115 -8.07 -13.64 9.43
N PRO A 116 -8.99 -13.87 10.38
CA PRO A 116 -10.05 -12.91 10.64
C PRO A 116 -9.48 -11.61 11.23
N GLY A 117 -10.02 -10.47 10.79
CA GLY A 117 -9.69 -9.15 11.33
C GLY A 117 -8.62 -8.39 10.54
N CYS A 118 -8.14 -7.29 11.12
CA CYS A 118 -7.05 -6.46 10.63
C CYS A 118 -5.87 -6.64 11.55
N GLN A 119 -5.01 -7.59 11.21
CA GLN A 119 -3.89 -7.93 12.08
C GLN A 119 -2.78 -6.89 11.91
N THR A 120 -2.23 -6.41 13.02
CA THR A 120 -1.16 -5.39 12.97
C THR A 120 0.18 -5.90 12.44
N ASP A 121 0.32 -7.20 12.20
CA ASP A 121 1.45 -7.83 11.50
C ASP A 121 1.15 -8.18 10.04
N SER A 122 -0.11 -8.05 9.59
CA SER A 122 -0.49 -8.27 8.19
C SER A 122 -0.01 -7.13 7.29
N LEU A 123 0.53 -7.52 6.13
CA LEU A 123 0.92 -6.60 5.06
C LEU A 123 -0.20 -6.35 4.05
N ALA A 124 -1.27 -7.14 4.12
CA ALA A 124 -2.39 -7.09 3.20
C ALA A 124 -3.56 -6.29 3.80
N ASP A 125 -3.78 -6.41 5.11
CA ASP A 125 -4.93 -5.81 5.78
C ASP A 125 -4.89 -4.29 5.80
N MET A 126 -6.07 -3.72 5.61
CA MET A 126 -6.27 -2.28 5.48
C MET A 126 -7.29 -1.79 6.49
N VAL A 127 -7.01 -0.63 7.07
CA VAL A 127 -7.92 0.04 8.01
C VAL A 127 -8.39 1.33 7.37
N VAL A 128 -9.71 1.47 7.23
CA VAL A 128 -10.36 2.64 6.68
C VAL A 128 -10.81 3.54 7.82
N GLN A 129 -10.34 4.77 7.81
CA GLN A 129 -10.84 5.85 8.65
C GLN A 129 -11.86 6.67 7.84
N PRO A 130 -13.17 6.44 8.02
CA PRO A 130 -14.18 7.39 7.55
C PRO A 130 -14.13 8.69 8.34
N ILE A 131 -14.43 9.80 7.68
CA ILE A 131 -14.51 11.14 8.26
C ILE A 131 -15.71 11.85 7.64
N ILE A 132 -16.66 12.29 8.45
CA ILE A 132 -17.77 13.11 7.97
C ILE A 132 -17.28 14.53 7.82
N LEU A 133 -17.37 15.03 6.59
CA LEU A 133 -16.98 16.40 6.25
C LEU A 133 -18.16 17.36 6.40
N ASN A 134 -19.37 16.92 6.02
CA ASN A 134 -20.60 17.70 6.12
C ASN A 134 -21.83 16.77 6.01
N GLY A 135 -22.94 17.11 6.68
CA GLY A 135 -24.20 16.37 6.60
C GLY A 135 -24.43 15.34 7.69
N ASP A 136 -25.45 14.51 7.50
CA ASP A 136 -25.92 13.51 8.45
C ASP A 136 -26.45 12.25 7.73
N ALA A 137 -26.75 11.20 8.48
CA ALA A 137 -27.27 9.94 7.93
C ALA A 137 -28.63 10.10 7.22
N THR A 138 -29.43 11.10 7.60
CA THR A 138 -30.84 11.25 7.18
C THR A 138 -30.97 12.04 5.89
N ASN A 139 -30.15 13.06 5.71
CA ASN A 139 -30.16 13.99 4.59
C ASN A 139 -29.01 13.72 3.62
N GLY A 140 -28.14 12.76 3.92
CA GLY A 140 -26.92 12.44 3.20
C GLY A 140 -25.68 13.16 3.77
N TYR A 141 -24.50 12.72 3.38
CA TYR A 141 -23.27 13.27 3.94
C TYR A 141 -22.11 13.20 2.95
N ALA A 142 -21.25 14.21 3.04
CA ALA A 142 -19.93 14.22 2.42
C ALA A 142 -18.98 13.43 3.32
N LEU A 143 -18.35 12.42 2.74
CA LEU A 143 -17.49 11.46 3.40
C LEU A 143 -16.07 11.58 2.86
N GLY A 144 -15.12 11.87 3.74
CA GLY A 144 -13.71 11.63 3.54
C GLY A 144 -13.35 10.22 3.98
N LEU A 145 -12.50 9.53 3.22
CA LEU A 145 -11.94 8.23 3.56
C LEU A 145 -10.43 8.36 3.55
N ARG A 146 -9.78 7.89 4.62
CA ARG A 146 -8.33 7.68 4.65
C ARG A 146 -8.08 6.20 4.87
N VAL A 147 -7.20 5.61 4.09
CA VAL A 147 -6.88 4.18 4.22
C VAL A 147 -5.45 4.03 4.69
N TYR A 148 -5.30 3.36 5.82
CA TYR A 148 -4.05 3.02 6.47
C TYR A 148 -3.79 1.52 6.34
N ARG A 149 -2.53 1.12 6.53
CA ARG A 149 -2.21 -0.31 6.68
C ARG A 149 -2.60 -0.74 8.09
N ALA A 150 -3.02 -1.98 8.29
CA ALA A 150 -3.20 -2.50 9.66
C ALA A 150 -1.90 -2.42 10.47
N TYR A 151 -0.75 -2.66 9.82
CA TYR A 151 0.58 -2.48 10.42
C TYR A 151 0.86 -1.09 10.99
N SER A 152 0.22 -0.04 10.47
CA SER A 152 0.35 1.33 10.98
C SER A 152 -0.15 1.49 12.42
N PHE A 153 -0.87 0.49 12.93
CA PHE A 153 -1.42 0.43 14.29
C PHE A 153 -0.65 -0.54 15.21
N SER A 154 0.50 -1.05 14.77
CA SER A 154 1.34 -1.90 15.62
C SER A 154 2.03 -1.10 16.74
N SER A 155 2.24 -1.76 17.89
CA SER A 155 2.96 -1.18 19.03
C SER A 155 4.43 -0.93 18.65
N GLY A 156 4.77 0.31 18.30
CA GLY A 156 6.11 0.68 17.83
C GLY A 156 6.09 1.60 16.61
N VAL A 157 4.95 1.69 15.92
CA VAL A 157 4.70 2.79 14.98
C VAL A 157 4.31 4.02 15.79
N GLY A 158 5.03 5.13 15.62
CA GLY A 158 4.71 6.40 16.30
C GLY A 158 3.38 6.98 15.81
N ALA A 159 3.03 8.20 16.25
CA ALA A 159 1.78 8.85 15.87
C ALA A 159 1.51 8.81 14.35
N LEU A 160 0.31 8.39 13.97
CA LEU A 160 -0.15 8.42 12.59
C LEU A 160 -0.22 9.87 12.09
N SER A 161 -0.01 10.04 10.79
CA SER A 161 -0.13 11.33 10.11
C SER A 161 -1.38 11.36 9.24
N THR A 162 -1.86 12.58 8.99
CA THR A 162 -2.91 12.86 8.01
C THR A 162 -2.33 13.17 6.63
N ASP A 163 -1.02 13.42 6.55
CA ASP A 163 -0.33 13.74 5.31
C ASP A 163 -0.29 12.53 4.40
N ARG A 164 -0.63 12.75 3.13
CA ARG A 164 -0.62 11.68 2.13
C ARG A 164 0.76 11.04 2.05
N GLN A 165 0.80 9.72 1.87
CA GLN A 165 2.06 8.99 1.74
C GLN A 165 2.93 9.59 0.63
N THR A 166 4.11 10.08 0.99
CA THR A 166 5.17 10.43 0.05
C THR A 166 5.97 9.15 -0.25
N THR A 167 5.77 8.57 -1.42
CA THR A 167 6.50 7.39 -1.86
C THR A 167 7.93 7.81 -2.25
N SER A 168 8.88 7.65 -1.33
CA SER A 168 10.31 7.66 -1.68
C SER A 168 10.77 6.23 -1.96
N ILE A 169 11.34 6.01 -3.15
CA ILE A 169 11.86 4.71 -3.59
C ILE A 169 13.00 4.22 -2.68
N THR A 170 13.62 5.12 -1.90
CA THR A 170 14.71 4.82 -0.97
C THR A 170 14.26 4.10 0.32
N THR A 171 12.96 4.07 0.62
CA THR A 171 12.42 3.32 1.77
C THR A 171 11.47 2.24 1.27
N ALA A 172 11.89 0.98 1.35
CA ALA A 172 11.14 -0.17 0.83
C ALA A 172 9.71 -0.32 1.40
N LEU A 173 9.41 0.33 2.54
CA LEU A 173 8.09 0.35 3.16
C LEU A 173 7.33 1.68 2.99
N GLY A 174 7.98 2.76 2.56
CA GLY A 174 7.44 4.13 2.58
C GLY A 174 7.16 4.62 4.02
N ASN A 175 6.55 5.80 4.16
CA ASN A 175 6.06 6.25 5.46
C ASN A 175 4.87 5.37 5.89
N VAL A 176 5.04 4.59 6.95
CA VAL A 176 4.01 3.70 7.50
C VAL A 176 2.97 4.44 8.34
N GLN A 177 3.24 5.68 8.75
CA GLN A 177 2.32 6.51 9.53
C GLN A 177 1.32 7.27 8.66
N ALA A 178 1.60 7.40 7.36
CA ALA A 178 0.78 8.15 6.42
C ALA A 178 -0.30 7.25 5.78
N PRO A 179 -1.51 7.78 5.48
CA PRO A 179 -2.48 7.05 4.69
C PRO A 179 -1.95 6.74 3.29
N LEU A 180 -2.20 5.52 2.84
CA LEU A 180 -1.87 5.04 1.48
C LEU A 180 -2.70 5.74 0.42
N THR A 181 -3.97 5.97 0.71
CA THR A 181 -4.89 6.68 -0.17
C THR A 181 -5.90 7.47 0.63
N THR A 182 -6.36 8.56 0.02
CA THR A 182 -7.43 9.41 0.53
C THR A 182 -8.47 9.59 -0.57
N MET A 183 -9.74 9.47 -0.21
CA MET A 183 -10.87 9.62 -1.12
C MET A 183 -11.91 10.53 -0.48
N THR A 184 -12.64 11.27 -1.31
CA THR A 184 -13.81 12.02 -0.88
C THR A 184 -14.98 11.62 -1.75
N THR A 185 -16.14 11.42 -1.14
CA THR A 185 -17.35 10.96 -1.82
C THR A 185 -18.58 11.47 -1.10
N GLU A 186 -19.72 11.42 -1.76
CA GLU A 186 -21.00 11.78 -1.16
C GLU A 186 -21.86 10.53 -1.07
N VAL A 187 -22.49 10.36 0.09
CA VAL A 187 -23.44 9.30 0.36
C VAL A 187 -24.82 9.93 0.48
N LEU A 188 -25.72 9.47 -0.37
CA LEU A 188 -27.12 9.90 -0.41
C LEU A 188 -27.94 9.06 0.57
N PRO A 189 -29.00 9.64 1.17
CA PRO A 189 -29.95 8.85 1.93
C PRO A 189 -30.82 8.00 1.00
N ASP A 190 -31.43 6.96 1.55
CA ASP A 190 -32.27 6.04 0.78
C ASP A 190 -33.45 6.78 0.11
N GLY A 191 -33.62 6.57 -1.19
CA GLY A 191 -34.65 7.25 -2.00
C GLY A 191 -34.39 8.72 -2.37
N ALA A 192 -33.20 9.28 -2.10
CA ALA A 192 -32.88 10.66 -2.46
C ALA A 192 -32.62 10.85 -3.96
N GLY A 193 -33.35 11.79 -4.57
CA GLY A 193 -33.16 12.23 -5.95
C GLY A 193 -32.16 13.39 -6.11
N PHE A 194 -31.86 13.74 -7.35
CA PHE A 194 -30.94 14.83 -7.72
C PHE A 194 -31.28 16.19 -7.09
N GLU A 195 -32.57 16.45 -6.81
CA GLU A 195 -33.01 17.71 -6.19
C GLU A 195 -32.51 17.88 -4.74
N ALA A 196 -32.37 16.79 -3.99
CA ALA A 196 -31.84 16.81 -2.62
C ALA A 196 -30.34 17.17 -2.59
N LEU A 197 -29.60 16.81 -3.64
CA LEU A 197 -28.21 17.24 -3.83
C LEU A 197 -28.13 18.73 -4.14
N GLN A 198 -28.97 19.20 -5.06
CA GLN A 198 -28.90 20.59 -5.53
C GLN A 198 -29.22 21.61 -4.44
N GLN A 199 -30.10 21.29 -3.49
CA GLN A 199 -30.39 22.15 -2.35
C GLN A 199 -29.25 22.27 -1.33
N ARG A 200 -28.30 21.32 -1.33
CA ARG A 200 -27.18 21.31 -0.38
C ARG A 200 -25.88 21.90 -0.89
N LEU A 201 -25.75 22.01 -2.21
CA LEU A 201 -24.59 22.60 -2.88
C LEU A 201 -24.70 24.13 -3.03
N GLN A 202 -25.84 24.73 -2.64
CA GLN A 202 -26.06 26.18 -2.59
C GLN A 202 -25.77 26.73 -1.20
#